data_AF-A0A914PIS0-F1
#
_entry.id   AF-A0A914PIS0-F1
#
_cell.length_a   1.000
_cell.length_b   1.000
_cell.length_c   1.000
_cell.angle_alpha   90.00
_cell.angle_beta   90.00
_cell.angle_gamma   90.00
#
_symmetry.space_group_name_H-M   'P 1'
#
loop_
_entity.id
_entity.type
_entity.pdbx_description
1 polymer ?
#
loop_
_entity_poly.entity_id
_entity_poly.type
_entity_poly.pdbx_seq_one_letter_code
_entity_poly.pdbx_strand_id
1 'polypeptide(L)' 'MQCLCKSDVACNNGCLKRDLRMECGSRCPVGQKCQNKRFQKRQYASFEPFFAGIGGWGIRATKPIQK' A
#
# COMPACT_ATOMS: atom_id res chain seq x y z
N MET A 1 15.32 -5.16 11.44
CA MET A 1 14.15 -5.55 12.26
C MET A 1 13.08 -6.25 11.41
N GLN A 2 12.71 -7.49 11.78
CA GLN A 2 11.68 -8.32 11.14
C GLN A 2 10.29 -8.02 11.75
N CYS A 3 9.19 -8.32 11.05
CA CYS A 3 7.84 -8.26 11.66
C CYS A 3 7.43 -9.64 12.19
N LEU A 4 6.56 -9.68 13.20
CA LEU A 4 6.14 -10.92 13.89
C LEU A 4 4.94 -11.63 13.23
N CYS A 5 4.58 -11.26 12.00
CA CYS A 5 3.39 -11.80 11.35
C CYS A 5 3.58 -13.27 10.93
N LYS A 6 2.53 -14.08 11.04
CA LYS A 6 2.47 -15.44 10.50
C LYS A 6 2.21 -15.41 8.98
N SER A 7 2.61 -16.46 8.27
CA SER A 7 2.49 -16.59 6.80
C SER A 7 1.11 -16.29 6.24
N ASP A 8 0.07 -16.60 6.99
CA ASP A 8 -1.31 -16.66 6.49
C ASP A 8 -1.99 -15.28 6.48
N VAL A 9 -1.44 -14.29 7.19
CA VAL A 9 -2.09 -12.98 7.41
C VAL A 9 -1.61 -11.92 6.40
N ALA A 10 -0.71 -12.29 5.48
CA ALA A 10 -0.19 -11.43 4.41
C ALA A 10 0.31 -10.03 4.84
N CYS A 11 0.58 -9.81 6.14
CA CYS A 11 0.79 -8.48 6.75
C CYS A 11 -0.31 -7.45 6.39
N ASN A 12 -1.57 -7.90 6.23
CA ASN A 12 -2.67 -6.99 5.93
C ASN A 12 -3.20 -6.30 7.19
N ASN A 13 -3.61 -7.08 8.19
CA ASN A 13 -4.06 -6.60 9.50
C ASN A 13 -3.17 -7.19 10.63
N GLY A 14 -3.00 -6.46 11.73
CA GLY A 14 -2.19 -6.91 12.88
C GLY A 14 -0.68 -6.98 12.59
N CYS A 15 -0.18 -6.18 11.64
CA CYS A 15 1.24 -6.05 11.38
C CYS A 15 1.76 -4.80 12.08
N LEU A 16 2.57 -4.96 13.13
CA LEU A 16 3.15 -3.84 13.88
C LEU A 16 3.83 -2.80 12.98
N LYS A 17 4.53 -3.24 11.93
CA LYS A 17 5.14 -2.30 10.98
C LYS A 17 4.11 -1.46 10.25
N ARG A 18 2.98 -2.06 9.84
CA ARG A 18 1.88 -1.35 9.19
C ARG A 18 1.22 -0.36 10.14
N ASP A 19 1.01 -0.75 11.39
CA ASP A 19 0.43 0.12 12.42
C ASP A 19 1.34 1.34 12.69
N LEU A 20 2.65 1.14 12.62
CA LEU A 20 3.67 2.18 12.74
C LEU A 20 4.00 2.87 11.39
N ARG A 21 3.21 2.67 10.33
CA ARG A 21 3.40 3.27 9.00
C ARG A 21 4.78 3.01 8.36
N MET A 22 5.37 1.85 8.63
CA MET A 22 6.62 1.37 8.03
C MET A 22 6.38 0.17 7.13
N GLU A 23 7.08 0.09 6.00
CA GLU A 23 7.01 -1.08 5.12
C GLU A 23 7.80 -2.29 5.66
N CYS A 24 7.35 -3.49 5.28
CA CYS A 24 8.10 -4.71 5.48
C CYS A 24 9.30 -4.77 4.51
N GLY A 25 10.42 -5.27 5.00
CA GLY A 25 11.62 -5.49 4.18
C GLY A 25 11.69 -6.89 3.58
N SER A 26 12.84 -7.23 3.00
CA SER A 26 13.13 -8.57 2.45
C SER A 26 13.00 -9.70 3.49
N ARG A 27 13.39 -9.44 4.74
CA ARG A 27 13.35 -10.41 5.85
C ARG A 27 11.95 -10.66 6.43
N CYS A 28 10.86 -10.27 5.77
CA CYS A 28 9.51 -10.54 6.29
C CYS A 28 9.23 -12.06 6.30
N PRO A 29 8.73 -12.66 7.39
CA PRO A 29 8.42 -14.10 7.45
C PRO A 29 7.33 -14.53 6.46
N VAL A 30 6.44 -13.60 6.09
CA VAL A 30 5.41 -13.80 5.05
C VAL A 30 6.02 -13.84 3.63
N GLY A 31 7.25 -13.35 3.47
CA GLY A 31 7.96 -13.36 2.20
C GLY A 31 7.29 -12.52 1.11
N GLN A 32 7.03 -13.15 -0.04
CA GLN A 32 6.48 -12.48 -1.24
C GLN A 32 5.00 -12.16 -1.14
N LYS A 33 4.23 -12.95 -0.37
CA LYS A 33 2.80 -12.75 -0.12
C LYS A 33 2.52 -11.53 0.77
N CYS A 34 3.56 -10.90 1.32
CA CYS A 34 3.44 -9.68 2.12
C CYS A 34 2.82 -8.55 1.30
N GLN A 35 1.69 -8.03 1.79
CA GLN A 35 0.98 -6.88 1.24
C GLN A 35 1.46 -5.55 1.83
N ASN A 36 2.21 -5.53 2.93
CA ASN A 36 2.82 -4.31 3.47
C ASN A 36 4.13 -3.91 2.74
N LYS A 37 4.11 -3.92 1.41
CA LYS A 37 5.23 -3.57 0.50
C LYS A 37 4.73 -2.79 -0.73
N ARG A 38 3.65 -2.02 -0.58
CA ARG A 38 2.94 -1.39 -1.70
C ARG A 38 3.75 -0.28 -2.37
N PHE A 39 4.52 0.50 -1.62
CA PHE A 39 5.42 1.51 -2.19
C PHE A 39 6.57 0.86 -2.95
N GLN A 40 7.25 -0.12 -2.33
CA GLN A 40 8.29 -0.93 -3.01
C GLN A 40 7.77 -1.57 -4.30
N LYS A 41 6.53 -2.09 -4.29
CA LYS A 41 5.89 -2.75 -5.45
C LYS A 41 5.12 -1.79 -6.37
N ARG A 42 5.09 -0.49 -6.09
CA ARG A 42 4.32 0.54 -6.83
C ARG A 42 2.82 0.20 -7.01
N GLN A 43 2.21 -0.38 -5.97
CA GLN A 43 0.79 -0.80 -5.95
C GLN A 43 -0.14 0.36 -5.55
N TYR A 44 -0.12 1.41 -6.37
CA TYR A 44 -0.97 2.61 -6.22
C TYR A 44 -2.40 2.37 -6.71
N ALA A 45 -3.33 3.22 -6.29
CA ALA A 45 -4.67 3.23 -6.87
C ALA A 45 -4.62 3.68 -8.33
N SER A 46 -5.60 3.28 -9.15
CA SER A 46 -5.70 3.74 -10.54
C SER A 46 -6.25 5.17 -10.57
N PHE A 47 -5.49 6.08 -11.18
CA PHE A 47 -5.87 7.48 -11.31
C PHE A 47 -5.33 8.09 -12.60
N GLU A 48 -5.89 9.24 -12.97
CA GLU A 48 -5.45 10.05 -14.09
C GLU A 48 -5.42 11.54 -13.71
N PRO A 49 -4.53 12.34 -14.31
CA PRO A 49 -4.61 13.79 -14.21
C PRO A 49 -5.80 14.32 -15.00
N PHE A 50 -6.52 15.31 -14.46
CA PHE A 50 -7.60 16.00 -15.16
C PHE A 50 -7.52 17.51 -14.92
N PHE A 51 -7.95 18.30 -15.91
CA PHE A 51 -8.02 19.75 -15.77
C PHE A 51 -9.38 20.16 -15.17
N ALA A 52 -9.36 20.81 -14.02
CA ALA A 52 -10.51 21.25 -13.23
C ALA A 52 -10.89 22.72 -13.47
N GLY A 53 -10.48 23.30 -14.61
CA GLY A 53 -10.75 24.71 -14.94
C GLY A 53 -9.95 25.66 -14.06
N ILE A 54 -10.63 26.55 -13.35
CA ILE A 54 -10.00 27.56 -12.48
C ILE A 54 -9.13 26.93 -11.37
N GLY A 55 -9.44 25.70 -10.97
CA GLY A 55 -8.66 24.94 -9.99
C GLY A 55 -7.36 24.34 -10.53
N GLY A 56 -7.06 24.46 -11.83
CA GLY A 56 -5.87 23.88 -12.44
C GLY A 56 -5.97 22.36 -12.62
N TRP A 57 -4.87 21.65 -12.42
CA TRP A 57 -4.80 20.18 -12.57
C TRP A 57 -5.10 19.45 -11.26
N GLY A 58 -5.98 18.46 -11.33
CA GLY A 58 -6.27 17.53 -10.25
C GLY A 58 -5.97 16.09 -10.63
N ILE A 59 -6.15 15.19 -9.67
CA ILE A 59 -6.08 13.74 -9.89
C ILE A 59 -7.48 13.16 -9.68
N ARG A 60 -7.95 12.36 -10.64
CA ARG A 60 -9.23 11.67 -10.57
C ARG A 60 -9.01 10.16 -10.52
N ALA A 61 -9.75 9.48 -9.64
CA ALA A 61 -9.78 8.03 -9.59
C ALA A 61 -10.47 7.48 -10.84
N THR A 62 -9.83 6.53 -11.52
CA THR A 62 -10.41 5.86 -12.71
C THR A 62 -11.20 4.61 -12.35
N LYS A 63 -11.13 4.18 -11.08
CA LYS A 63 -11.86 3.04 -10.50
C LYS A 63 -12.30 3.37 -9.07
N PRO A 64 -13.37 2.76 -8.54
CA PRO A 64 -13.75 2.88 -7.14
C PRO A 64 -12.59 2.47 -6.21
N ILE A 65 -12.28 3.32 -5.22
CA ILE A 65 -11.23 3.07 -4.22
C ILE A 65 -11.90 2.67 -2.91
N GLN A 66 -11.50 1.53 -2.35
CA GLN A 66 -11.98 1.06 -1.05
C GLN A 66 -11.39 1.91 0.08
N LYS A 67 -12.20 2.20 1.09
CA LYS A 67 -11.83 3.02 2.26
C LYS A 67 -10.93 2.27 3.24
#